data_AF-A0A831K2R2-F1
#
_entry.id   AF-A0A831K2R2-F1
#
_cell.length_a   1.000
_cell.length_b   1.000
_cell.length_c   1.000
_cell.angle_alpha   90.00
_cell.angle_beta   90.00
_cell.angle_gamma   90.00
#
_symmetry.space_group_name_H-M   'P 1'
#
loop_
_entity.id
_entity.type
_entity.pdbx_description
1 polymer ?
#
loop_
_entity_poly.entity_id
_entity_poly.type
_entity_poly.pdbx_seq_one_letter_code
_entity_poly.pdbx_strand_id
1 'polypeptide(L)'
;MKSILLVLMSVMGVASVQAASPIQRMQQLVDYVGVDYPDAVKDGVVANPVEYAEMVDFANTIQVLANGLPAAKEKQKIIEAAEELKNLVDGKNTPNQISAVTGNLRQLLIDTYD
;
A
#
# COMPACT_ATOMS: atom_id res chain seq x y z
N MET A 1 -14.89 -11.87 16.28
CA MET A 1 -16.12 -11.05 16.09
C MET A 1 -15.65 -9.60 16.09
N LYS A 2 -15.64 -8.82 15.01
CA LYS A 2 -16.24 -8.92 13.67
C LYS A 2 -15.11 -8.82 12.61
N SER A 3 -15.05 -9.75 11.68
CA SER A 3 -14.27 -9.57 10.44
C SER A 3 -15.05 -8.61 9.56
N ILE A 4 -14.52 -7.41 9.32
CA ILE A 4 -15.08 -6.52 8.31
C ILE A 4 -14.61 -7.09 6.97
N LEU A 5 -15.47 -7.90 6.38
CA LEU A 5 -15.34 -8.36 4.99
C LEU A 5 -15.40 -7.10 4.11
N LEU A 6 -14.26 -6.67 3.56
CA LEU A 6 -14.24 -5.65 2.51
C LEU A 6 -14.77 -6.30 1.22
N VAL A 7 -16.09 -6.23 1.06
CA VAL A 7 -16.76 -6.53 -0.19
C VAL A 7 -16.30 -5.48 -1.20
N LEU A 8 -15.56 -5.91 -2.22
CA LEU A 8 -15.41 -5.17 -3.47
C LEU A 8 -16.82 -5.00 -4.08
N MET A 9 -17.48 -3.91 -3.72
CA MET A 9 -18.77 -3.52 -4.27
C MET A 9 -18.54 -3.06 -5.71
N SER A 10 -18.77 -3.96 -6.67
CA SER A 10 -18.92 -3.63 -8.08
C SER A 10 -20.20 -2.79 -8.26
N VAL A 11 -20.09 -1.47 -8.07
CA VAL A 11 -21.17 -0.54 -8.38
C VAL A 11 -21.12 -0.21 -9.87
N MET A 12 -21.95 -0.90 -10.64
CA MET A 12 -22.44 -0.39 -11.93
C MET A 12 -23.32 0.83 -11.64
N GLY A 13 -22.71 2.01 -11.65
CA GLY A 13 -23.38 3.30 -11.61
C GLY A 13 -22.61 4.28 -12.47
N VAL A 14 -23.24 4.77 -13.53
CA VAL A 14 -22.73 5.81 -14.44
C VAL A 14 -22.62 7.15 -13.70
N ALA A 15 -21.65 7.26 -12.80
CA ALA A 15 -20.93 8.50 -12.59
C ALA A 15 -19.69 8.43 -13.46
N SER A 16 -19.28 9.52 -14.08
CA SER A 16 -17.95 9.64 -14.68
C SER A 16 -16.94 9.33 -13.56
N VAL A 17 -16.50 8.07 -13.47
CA VAL A 17 -15.39 7.67 -12.60
C VAL A 17 -14.18 8.36 -13.20
N GLN A 18 -13.91 9.57 -12.74
CA GLN A 18 -12.59 10.16 -12.94
C GLN A 18 -11.64 9.15 -12.29
N ALA A 19 -10.83 8.47 -13.11
CA ALA A 19 -9.84 7.55 -12.60
C ALA A 19 -9.03 8.30 -11.53
N ALA A 20 -8.91 7.72 -10.33
CA ALA A 20 -8.13 8.30 -9.25
C ALA A 20 -6.74 8.67 -9.77
N SER A 21 -6.21 9.82 -9.34
CA SER A 21 -4.86 10.20 -9.75
C SER A 21 -3.86 9.11 -9.31
N PRO A 22 -2.71 8.96 -9.99
CA PRO A 22 -1.69 8.00 -9.57
C PRO A 22 -1.29 8.16 -8.09
N ILE A 23 -1.29 9.40 -7.59
CA ILE A 23 -1.00 9.73 -6.19
C ILE A 23 -2.10 9.20 -5.26
N GLN A 24 -3.38 9.49 -5.55
CA GLN A 24 -4.51 8.99 -4.77
C GLN A 24 -4.57 7.46 -4.75
N ARG A 25 -4.29 6.83 -5.90
CA ARG A 25 -4.20 5.36 -5.98
C ARG A 25 -3.06 4.83 -5.10
N MET A 26 -1.89 5.49 -5.12
CA MET A 26 -0.77 5.08 -4.28
C MET A 26 -1.09 5.22 -2.79
N GLN A 27 -1.73 6.33 -2.37
CA GLN A 27 -2.19 6.53 -0.98
C GLN A 27 -3.11 5.39 -0.53
N GLN A 28 -4.11 5.02 -1.33
CA GLN A 28 -5.03 3.92 -1.01
C GLN A 28 -4.31 2.58 -0.84
N LEU A 29 -3.37 2.26 -1.73
CA LEU A 29 -2.62 1.00 -1.63
C LEU A 29 -1.71 0.99 -0.40
N VAL A 30 -1.07 2.11 -0.07
CA VAL A 30 -0.27 2.26 1.16
C VAL A 30 -1.14 2.03 2.40
N ASP A 31 -2.37 2.57 2.41
CA ASP A 31 -3.34 2.37 3.49
C ASP A 31 -3.74 0.89 3.61
N TYR A 32 -4.07 0.22 2.51
CA TYR A 32 -4.43 -1.20 2.52
C TYR A 32 -3.30 -2.08 3.01
N VAL A 33 -2.07 -1.90 2.52
CA VAL A 33 -0.93 -2.69 3.02
C VAL A 33 -0.71 -2.44 4.51
N GLY A 34 -0.86 -1.20 4.98
CA GLY A 34 -0.69 -0.88 6.40
C GLY A 34 -1.75 -1.52 7.31
N VAL A 35 -2.99 -1.66 6.84
CA VAL A 35 -4.12 -2.16 7.62
C VAL A 35 -4.27 -3.68 7.54
N ASP A 36 -4.07 -4.28 6.36
CA ASP A 36 -4.45 -5.67 6.10
C ASP A 36 -3.28 -6.65 6.26
N TYR A 37 -2.03 -6.17 6.18
CA TYR A 37 -0.84 -7.02 6.37
C TYR A 37 -0.82 -7.84 7.68
N PRO A 38 -1.27 -7.33 8.85
CA PRO A 38 -1.36 -8.13 10.08
C PRO A 38 -2.25 -9.38 9.97
N ASP A 39 -3.21 -9.40 9.06
CA ASP A 39 -4.06 -10.57 8.79
C ASP A 39 -3.42 -11.53 7.76
N ALA A 40 -2.54 -11.02 6.89
CA ALA A 40 -1.76 -11.81 5.95
C ALA A 40 -0.60 -12.57 6.61
N VAL A 41 0.14 -11.93 7.53
CA VAL A 41 1.35 -12.48 8.17
C VAL A 41 1.29 -12.33 9.68
N LYS A 42 1.56 -13.42 10.41
CA LYS A 42 1.62 -13.47 11.87
C LYS A 42 2.93 -14.11 12.31
N ASP A 43 3.70 -13.41 13.13
CA ASP A 43 5.00 -13.87 13.65
C ASP A 43 5.97 -14.37 12.55
N GLY A 44 5.97 -13.69 11.40
CA GLY A 44 6.81 -14.04 10.24
C GLY A 44 6.30 -15.22 9.40
N VAL A 45 5.14 -15.77 9.73
CA VAL A 45 4.49 -16.86 9.00
C VAL A 45 3.29 -16.33 8.23
N VAL A 46 3.14 -16.77 6.98
CA VAL A 46 1.96 -16.44 6.17
C VAL A 46 0.73 -17.13 6.78
N ALA A 47 -0.15 -16.33 7.39
CA ALA A 47 -1.37 -16.79 8.03
C ALA A 47 -2.52 -16.93 7.02
N ASN A 48 -2.56 -16.05 6.00
CA ASN A 48 -3.51 -16.11 4.91
C ASN A 48 -2.76 -15.96 3.56
N PRO A 49 -2.61 -17.04 2.78
CA PRO A 49 -1.89 -17.00 1.51
C PRO A 49 -2.48 -16.08 0.45
N VAL A 50 -3.81 -15.91 0.45
CA VAL A 50 -4.50 -15.03 -0.53
C VAL A 50 -4.18 -13.58 -0.20
N GLU A 51 -4.40 -13.17 1.05
CA GLU A 51 -4.10 -11.81 1.52
C GLU A 51 -2.61 -11.49 1.38
N TYR A 52 -1.72 -12.44 1.66
CA TYR A 52 -0.28 -12.23 1.47
C TYR A 52 0.09 -12.01 0.00
N ALA A 53 -0.54 -12.73 -0.94
CA ALA A 53 -0.34 -12.49 -2.36
C ALA A 53 -0.81 -11.08 -2.75
N GLU A 54 -1.94 -10.61 -2.21
CA GLU A 54 -2.41 -9.23 -2.41
C GLU A 54 -1.43 -8.19 -1.83
N MET A 55 -0.88 -8.43 -0.63
CA MET A 55 0.13 -7.54 -0.04
C MET A 55 1.38 -7.41 -0.93
N VAL A 56 1.81 -8.52 -1.54
CA VAL A 56 2.92 -8.52 -2.51
C VAL A 56 2.56 -7.71 -3.76
N ASP A 57 1.37 -7.94 -4.34
CA ASP A 57 0.92 -7.23 -5.54
C ASP A 57 0.75 -5.72 -5.30
N PHE A 58 0.23 -5.34 -4.13
CA PHE A 58 0.09 -3.94 -3.73
C PHE A 58 1.46 -3.30 -3.50
N ALA A 59 2.39 -3.95 -2.80
CA ALA A 59 3.74 -3.42 -2.61
C ALA A 59 4.50 -3.22 -3.94
N ASN A 60 4.38 -4.18 -4.87
CA ASN A 60 4.90 -4.04 -6.24
C ASN A 60 4.28 -2.84 -6.96
N THR A 61 2.96 -2.69 -6.87
CA THR A 61 2.25 -1.58 -7.53
C THR A 61 2.64 -0.23 -6.92
N ILE A 62 2.80 -0.14 -5.60
CA ILE A 62 3.28 1.06 -4.91
C ILE A 62 4.67 1.45 -5.42
N GLN A 63 5.60 0.50 -5.58
CA GLN A 63 6.94 0.78 -6.14
C GLN A 63 6.85 1.32 -7.58
N VAL A 64 6.01 0.73 -8.43
CA VAL A 64 5.81 1.22 -9.81
C VAL A 64 5.24 2.63 -9.83
N LEU A 65 4.22 2.90 -8.99
CA LEU A 65 3.63 4.23 -8.88
C LEU A 65 4.63 5.27 -8.38
N ALA A 66 5.43 4.94 -7.36
CA ALA A 66 6.47 5.82 -6.81
C ALA A 66 7.46 6.30 -7.88
N ASN A 67 7.92 5.37 -8.74
CA ASN A 67 8.81 5.69 -9.86
C ASN A 67 8.14 6.61 -10.90
N GLY A 68 6.84 6.44 -11.12
CA GLY A 68 6.03 7.22 -12.05
C GLY A 68 5.56 8.59 -11.54
N LEU A 69 5.81 8.94 -10.27
CA LEU A 69 5.34 10.21 -9.71
C LEU A 69 5.93 11.44 -10.43
N PRO A 70 5.20 12.58 -10.48
CA PRO A 70 5.74 13.84 -10.99
C PRO A 70 7.01 14.26 -10.24
N ALA A 71 7.92 14.96 -10.92
CA ALA A 71 9.15 15.43 -10.30
C ALA A 71 8.86 16.34 -9.09
N ALA A 72 9.43 16.01 -7.94
CA ALA A 72 9.32 16.77 -6.70
C ALA A 72 10.58 16.53 -5.85
N LYS A 73 10.85 17.44 -4.91
CA LYS A 73 12.05 17.42 -4.07
C LYS A 73 12.19 16.10 -3.27
N GLU A 74 11.08 15.59 -2.76
CA GLU A 74 11.06 14.42 -1.88
C GLU A 74 10.71 13.12 -2.63
N LYS A 75 10.53 13.16 -3.97
CA LYS A 75 10.19 11.97 -4.79
C LYS A 75 11.14 10.80 -4.55
N GLN A 76 12.44 11.08 -4.45
CA GLN A 76 13.46 10.05 -4.23
C GLN A 76 13.25 9.30 -2.90
N LYS A 77 12.87 10.01 -1.82
CA LYS A 77 12.56 9.39 -0.54
C LYS A 77 11.32 8.51 -0.60
N ILE A 78 10.32 8.90 -1.40
CA ILE A 78 9.13 8.09 -1.64
C ILE A 78 9.48 6.78 -2.36
N ILE A 79 10.38 6.84 -3.35
CA ILE A 79 10.86 5.64 -4.06
C ILE A 79 11.60 4.70 -3.11
N GLU A 80 12.51 5.22 -2.28
CA GLU A 80 13.27 4.44 -1.31
C GLU A 80 12.36 3.76 -0.27
N ALA A 81 11.38 4.50 0.27
CA ALA A 81 10.43 3.94 1.22
C ALA A 81 9.48 2.90 0.58
N ALA A 82 9.12 3.05 -0.70
CA ALA A 82 8.33 2.06 -1.43
C ALA A 82 9.12 0.77 -1.71
N GLU A 83 10.42 0.90 -2.02
CA GLU A 83 11.33 -0.24 -2.15
C GLU A 83 11.53 -0.96 -0.80
N GLU A 84 11.69 -0.20 0.28
CA GLU A 84 11.75 -0.77 1.64
C GLU A 84 10.48 -1.55 1.97
N LEU A 85 9.29 -0.98 1.71
CA LEU A 85 8.02 -1.66 1.93
C LEU A 85 7.96 -3.00 1.19
N LYS A 86 8.32 -3.01 -0.10
CA LYS A 86 8.34 -4.23 -0.90
C LYS A 86 9.28 -5.28 -0.30
N ASN A 87 10.49 -4.89 0.06
CA ASN A 87 11.47 -5.81 0.66
C ASN A 87 10.98 -6.37 2.00
N LEU A 88 10.31 -5.55 2.82
CA LEU A 88 9.73 -5.99 4.08
C LEU A 88 8.60 -7.01 3.87
N VAL A 89 7.70 -6.75 2.90
CA VAL A 89 6.60 -7.65 2.53
C VAL A 89 7.16 -8.99 2.03
N ASP A 90 8.09 -8.98 1.08
CA ASP A 90 8.71 -10.20 0.52
C ASP A 90 9.40 -11.04 1.60
N GLY A 91 10.05 -10.35 2.55
CA GLY A 91 10.71 -10.95 3.70
C GLY A 91 9.77 -11.41 4.82
N LYS A 92 8.45 -11.24 4.67
CA LYS A 92 7.43 -11.58 5.69
C LYS A 92 7.75 -10.93 7.04
N ASN A 93 8.22 -9.69 7.00
CA ASN A 93 8.64 -8.97 8.20
C ASN A 93 7.45 -8.67 9.12
N THR A 94 7.73 -8.17 10.32
CA THR A 94 6.68 -7.98 11.32
C THR A 94 5.68 -6.90 10.90
N PRO A 95 4.40 -7.02 11.30
CA PRO A 95 3.40 -5.98 11.04
C PRO A 95 3.79 -4.59 11.56
N ASN A 96 4.58 -4.52 12.64
CA ASN A 96 5.09 -3.26 13.17
C ASN A 96 6.05 -2.55 12.19
N GLN A 97 6.93 -3.30 11.51
CA GLN A 97 7.83 -2.73 10.50
C GLN A 97 7.04 -2.25 9.27
N ILE A 98 6.05 -3.04 8.83
CA ILE A 98 5.15 -2.64 7.72
C ILE A 98 4.37 -1.37 8.08
N SER A 99 3.81 -1.30 9.28
CA SER A 99 3.07 -0.13 9.76
C SER A 99 3.95 1.13 9.83
N ALA A 100 5.20 1.00 10.28
CA ALA A 100 6.14 2.11 10.30
C ALA A 100 6.44 2.66 8.90
N VAL A 101 6.73 1.79 7.93
CA VAL A 101 7.07 2.22 6.56
C VAL A 101 5.85 2.76 5.82
N THR A 102 4.68 2.12 5.95
CA THR A 102 3.43 2.63 5.35
C THR A 102 3.00 3.97 5.96
N GLY A 103 3.21 4.17 7.27
CA GLY A 103 3.03 5.46 7.94
C GLY A 103 3.96 6.55 7.38
N ASN A 104 5.24 6.24 7.20
CA ASN A 104 6.21 7.15 6.58
C ASN A 104 5.82 7.51 5.13
N LEU A 105 5.45 6.51 4.32
CA LEU A 105 4.99 6.72 2.94
C LEU A 105 3.78 7.66 2.88
N ARG A 106 2.80 7.47 3.77
CA ARG A 106 1.63 8.35 3.85
C ARG A 106 2.05 9.80 4.11
N GLN A 107 2.93 10.02 5.09
CA GLN A 107 3.40 11.37 5.43
C GLN A 107 4.17 12.01 4.26
N LEU A 108 5.08 11.26 3.62
CA LEU A 108 5.83 11.76 2.46
C LEU A 108 4.91 12.15 1.29
N LEU A 109 3.85 11.36 1.03
CA LEU A 109 2.90 11.68 -0.03
C LEU A 109 2.13 12.97 0.27
N ILE A 110 1.67 13.16 1.51
CA ILE A 110 1.01 14.39 1.96
C ILE A 110 1.97 15.58 1.83
N ASP A 111 3.17 15.49 2.38
CA ASP A 111 4.14 16.60 2.40
C ASP A 111 4.61 17.02 0.99
N THR A 112 4.48 16.14 0.00
CA THR A 112 5.00 16.36 -1.36
C THR A 112 3.94 16.77 -2.36
N TYR A 113 2.70 16.28 -2.23
CA TYR A 113 1.69 16.37 -3.28
C TYR A 113 0.30 16.85 -2.85
N ASP A 114 0.03 17.04 -1.54
CA ASP A 114 -1.20 17.64 -1.02
C ASP A 114 -0.99 19.13 -0.64
#